data_AF-A0A060C4Z8-F1
#
_entry.id   AF-A0A060C4Z8-F1
#
_cell.length_a   1.000
_cell.length_b   1.000
_cell.length_c   1.000
_cell.angle_alpha   90.00
_cell.angle_beta   90.00
_cell.angle_gamma   90.00
#
_symmetry.space_group_name_H-M   'P 1'
#
loop_
_entity.id
_entity.type
_entity.pdbx_description
1 polymer ?
#
loop_
_entity_poly.entity_id
_entity_poly.type
_entity_poly.pdbx_seq_one_letter_code
_entity_poly.pdbx_strand_id
1 'polypeptide(L)'
;GHRFNHHKLLIDPYAKALTGDVRWHDACFGYRIGSSRGDLSFDRRDSAQVMPKSVVIDPVGTWGRDARPMTPWSDTVIYEAHVKGMTARHPDVPPPLRGTFAGLADPHVVDHLVRLGVTAIELLPVHAFCDDRHLVQRGLRNYWGYNSIGFFAPAPRYLSPGADP
;
A
#
# COMPACT_ATOMS: atom_id res chain seq x y z
N GLY A 1 -9.88 12.96 25.60
CA GLY A 1 -10.21 13.18 24.17
C GLY A 1 -10.88 11.97 23.56
N HIS A 2 -12.03 11.53 24.09
CA HIS A 2 -12.80 10.44 23.50
C HIS A 2 -13.40 10.87 22.15
N ARG A 3 -13.17 10.07 21.09
CA ARG A 3 -13.60 10.38 19.71
C ARG A 3 -14.34 9.22 19.02
N PHE A 4 -15.03 8.41 19.81
CA PHE A 4 -15.83 7.30 19.28
C PHE A 4 -16.96 7.84 18.40
N ASN A 5 -17.09 7.29 17.19
CA ASN A 5 -18.16 7.63 16.26
C ASN A 5 -18.57 6.40 15.45
N HIS A 6 -19.69 5.78 15.81
CA HIS A 6 -20.20 4.56 15.17
C HIS A 6 -20.71 4.79 13.74
N HIS A 7 -20.89 6.04 13.31
CA HIS A 7 -21.21 6.36 11.91
C HIS A 7 -19.99 6.26 10.98
N LYS A 8 -18.79 6.06 11.54
CA LYS A 8 -17.55 5.96 10.77
C LYS A 8 -17.14 4.50 10.70
N LEU A 9 -17.20 3.94 9.50
CA LEU A 9 -16.61 2.63 9.24
C LEU A 9 -15.10 2.70 9.48
N LEU A 10 -14.61 1.81 10.33
CA LEU A 10 -13.20 1.65 10.63
C LEU A 10 -12.63 0.42 9.91
N ILE A 11 -11.34 0.46 9.65
CA ILE A 11 -10.57 -0.68 9.14
C ILE A 11 -10.10 -1.48 10.35
N ASP A 12 -10.10 -2.81 10.25
CA ASP A 12 -9.43 -3.66 11.24
C ASP A 12 -7.92 -3.38 11.21
N PRO A 13 -7.29 -2.91 12.31
CA PRO A 13 -5.85 -2.64 12.35
C PRO A 13 -4.99 -3.90 12.11
N TYR A 14 -5.55 -5.11 12.22
CA TYR A 14 -4.89 -6.39 11.95
C TYR A 14 -5.19 -6.97 10.57
N ALA A 15 -5.97 -6.27 9.72
CA ALA A 15 -6.31 -6.72 8.38
C ALA A 15 -5.05 -7.07 7.57
N LYS A 16 -5.05 -8.25 6.96
CA LYS A 16 -3.97 -8.74 6.11
C LYS A 16 -4.11 -8.35 4.65
N ALA A 17 -5.31 -7.92 4.27
CA ALA A 17 -5.59 -7.30 3.00
C ALA A 17 -6.73 -6.28 3.12
N LEU A 18 -6.71 -5.30 2.21
CA LEU A 18 -7.75 -4.29 2.06
C LEU A 18 -8.26 -4.30 0.63
N THR A 19 -9.56 -4.11 0.45
CA THR A 19 -10.19 -3.92 -0.86
C THR A 19 -10.81 -2.53 -0.99
N GLY A 20 -10.61 -1.93 -2.16
CA GLY A 20 -11.00 -0.55 -2.47
C GLY A 20 -10.01 0.51 -1.94
N ASP A 21 -10.31 1.77 -2.26
CA ASP A 21 -9.55 2.94 -1.86
C ASP A 21 -10.39 3.86 -0.96
N VAL A 22 -9.72 4.73 -0.20
CA VAL A 22 -10.39 5.86 0.45
C VAL A 22 -10.83 6.85 -0.63
N ARG A 23 -12.15 7.06 -0.76
CA ARG A 23 -12.72 8.08 -1.64
C ARG A 23 -12.99 9.33 -0.83
N TRP A 24 -12.15 10.35 -0.94
CA TRP A 24 -12.27 11.52 -0.08
C TRP A 24 -13.65 12.19 -0.16
N HIS A 25 -14.34 12.17 0.97
CA HIS A 25 -15.61 12.82 1.19
C HIS A 25 -15.65 13.31 2.65
N ASP A 26 -16.41 14.36 2.94
CA ASP A 26 -16.49 14.90 4.30
C ASP A 26 -17.06 13.89 5.31
N ALA A 27 -17.80 12.88 4.85
CA ALA A 27 -18.29 11.80 5.69
C ALA A 27 -17.15 10.96 6.33
N CYS A 28 -15.93 10.96 5.77
CA CYS A 28 -14.79 10.27 6.38
C CYS A 28 -14.37 10.88 7.74
N PHE A 29 -14.78 12.11 8.02
CA PHE A 29 -14.39 12.83 9.24
C PHE A 29 -15.41 12.61 10.35
N GLY A 30 -14.92 12.38 11.58
CA GLY A 30 -15.75 12.23 12.79
C GLY A 30 -16.49 13.52 13.20
N TYR A 31 -16.11 14.65 12.62
CA TYR A 31 -16.61 15.99 12.87
C TYR A 31 -17.05 16.64 11.56
N ARG A 32 -17.89 17.68 11.65
CA ARG A 32 -18.44 18.35 10.48
C ARG A 32 -17.40 19.33 9.93
N ILE A 33 -16.89 19.07 8.73
CA ILE A 33 -16.04 20.00 7.99
C ILE A 33 -16.76 21.35 7.87
N GLY A 34 -16.05 22.45 8.15
CA GLY A 34 -16.60 23.81 8.14
C GLY A 34 -17.43 24.20 9.36
N SER A 35 -17.57 23.34 10.38
CA SER A 35 -18.24 23.74 11.63
C SER A 35 -17.42 24.80 12.36
N SER A 36 -18.09 25.83 12.89
CA SER A 36 -17.48 26.81 13.80
C SER A 36 -16.90 26.19 15.08
N ARG A 37 -17.37 24.99 15.46
CA ARG A 37 -16.82 24.22 16.58
C ARG A 37 -15.65 23.31 16.17
N GLY A 38 -15.23 23.33 14.91
CA GLY A 38 -14.15 22.51 14.38
C GLY A 38 -14.32 21.02 14.68
N ASP A 39 -13.25 20.41 15.20
CA ASP A 39 -13.16 18.99 15.55
C ASP A 39 -13.89 18.61 16.84
N LEU A 40 -14.49 19.57 17.55
CA LEU A 40 -15.41 19.36 18.67
C LEU A 40 -16.85 19.11 18.20
N SER A 41 -17.14 19.32 16.91
CA SER A 41 -18.43 18.96 16.32
C SER A 41 -18.56 17.45 16.09
N PHE A 42 -19.80 16.97 15.91
CA PHE A 42 -20.07 15.55 15.68
C PHE A 42 -20.78 15.35 14.34
N ASP A 43 -20.19 14.52 13.47
CA ASP A 43 -20.74 14.18 12.17
C ASP A 43 -21.41 12.81 12.19
N ARG A 44 -22.67 12.74 11.74
CA ARG A 44 -23.49 11.52 11.76
C ARG A 44 -23.61 10.81 10.40
N ARG A 45 -22.94 11.30 9.36
CA ARG A 45 -22.99 10.70 8.02
C ARG A 45 -22.23 9.38 8.04
N ASP A 46 -22.80 8.36 7.41
CA ASP A 46 -22.14 7.08 7.20
C ASP A 46 -20.94 7.23 6.24
N SER A 47 -19.80 6.64 6.60
CA SER A 47 -18.59 6.61 5.75
C SER A 47 -18.41 5.30 4.99
N ALA A 48 -19.29 4.31 5.14
CA ALA A 48 -19.09 2.98 4.59
C ALA A 48 -18.85 2.96 3.06
N GLN A 49 -19.52 3.82 2.29
CA GLN A 49 -19.37 3.87 0.83
C GLN A 49 -18.05 4.46 0.34
N VAL A 50 -17.33 5.16 1.22
CA VAL A 50 -16.12 5.93 0.88
C VAL A 50 -14.85 5.41 1.56
N MET A 51 -14.98 4.34 2.35
CA MET A 51 -13.88 3.67 3.04
C MET A 51 -13.57 2.32 2.39
N PRO A 52 -12.30 1.87 2.39
CA PRO A 52 -11.96 0.50 2.02
C PRO A 52 -12.58 -0.51 3.01
N LYS A 53 -12.51 -1.79 2.66
CA LYS A 53 -12.99 -2.90 3.51
C LYS A 53 -11.81 -3.81 3.85
N SER A 54 -11.80 -4.34 5.07
CA SER A 54 -10.87 -5.38 5.48
C SER A 54 -11.30 -6.71 4.87
N VAL A 55 -10.33 -7.46 4.34
CA VAL A 55 -10.55 -8.77 3.71
C VAL A 55 -9.99 -9.86 4.61
N VAL A 56 -10.78 -10.92 4.81
CA VAL A 56 -10.30 -12.16 5.42
C VAL A 56 -9.60 -12.96 4.34
N ILE A 57 -8.35 -13.35 4.58
CA ILE A 57 -7.53 -14.08 3.62
C ILE A 57 -7.22 -15.48 4.16
N ASP A 58 -6.93 -16.42 3.26
CA ASP A 58 -6.34 -17.70 3.62
C ASP A 58 -4.82 -17.51 3.80
N PRO A 59 -4.25 -17.72 5.00
CA PRO A 59 -2.81 -17.59 5.22
C PRO A 59 -1.99 -18.72 4.59
N VAL A 60 -2.63 -19.77 4.04
CA VAL A 60 -1.92 -20.94 3.49
C VAL A 60 -1.28 -20.59 2.15
N GLY A 61 0.00 -20.18 2.21
CA GLY A 61 0.90 -20.09 1.07
C GLY A 61 1.97 -21.17 1.11
N THR A 62 2.24 -21.85 -0.02
CA THR A 62 3.37 -22.77 -0.14
C THR A 62 4.57 -22.04 -0.72
N TRP A 63 5.64 -21.92 0.07
CA TRP A 63 6.88 -21.25 -0.34
C TRP A 63 7.80 -22.15 -1.19
N GLY A 64 7.38 -23.39 -1.46
CA GLY A 64 8.13 -24.35 -2.27
C GLY A 64 9.54 -24.58 -1.72
N ARG A 65 10.55 -24.21 -2.50
CA ARG A 65 11.98 -24.34 -2.16
C ARG A 65 12.63 -23.02 -1.74
N ASP A 66 11.83 -22.00 -1.41
CA ASP A 66 12.36 -20.71 -0.97
C ASP A 66 13.24 -20.87 0.28
N ALA A 67 14.38 -20.19 0.28
CA ALA A 67 15.34 -20.19 1.36
C ALA A 67 15.93 -18.79 1.52
N ARG A 68 16.09 -18.35 2.78
CA ARG A 68 16.65 -17.03 3.08
C ARG A 68 18.11 -16.96 2.60
N PRO A 69 18.51 -15.93 1.83
CA PRO A 69 19.89 -15.80 1.36
C PRO A 69 20.95 -15.67 2.46
N MET A 70 20.58 -15.14 3.64
CA MET A 70 21.46 -15.01 4.81
C MET A 70 22.80 -14.30 4.54
N THR A 71 22.83 -13.32 3.62
CA THR A 71 24.02 -12.53 3.31
C THR A 71 24.57 -11.85 4.57
N PRO A 72 25.86 -12.01 4.92
CA PRO A 72 26.49 -11.29 6.02
C PRO A 72 26.40 -9.77 5.83
N TRP A 73 26.28 -9.02 6.93
CA TRP A 73 26.26 -7.55 6.87
C TRP A 73 27.52 -6.95 6.25
N SER A 74 28.68 -7.59 6.44
CA SER A 74 29.95 -7.16 5.82
C SER A 74 29.94 -7.23 4.29
N ASP A 75 29.09 -8.09 3.75
CA ASP A 75 29.02 -8.39 2.31
C ASP A 75 27.75 -7.78 1.70
N THR A 76 26.98 -7.03 2.50
CA THR A 76 25.67 -6.52 2.10
C THR A 76 25.80 -5.25 1.27
N VAL A 77 25.17 -5.24 0.10
CA VAL A 77 24.98 -4.08 -0.76
C VAL A 77 23.47 -3.86 -0.92
N ILE A 78 22.98 -2.76 -0.34
CA ILE A 78 21.56 -2.39 -0.35
C ILE A 78 21.24 -1.55 -1.59
N TYR A 79 20.15 -1.90 -2.27
CA TYR A 79 19.56 -1.11 -3.35
C TYR A 79 18.16 -0.63 -2.96
N GLU A 80 18.02 0.67 -2.70
CA GLU A 80 16.71 1.27 -2.42
C GLU A 80 15.88 1.36 -3.71
N ALA A 81 14.66 0.83 -3.70
CA ALA A 81 13.78 0.81 -4.86
C ALA A 81 12.33 1.13 -4.51
N HIS A 82 11.67 1.83 -5.44
CA HIS A 82 10.22 1.98 -5.42
C HIS A 82 9.59 0.88 -6.29
N VAL A 83 8.69 0.05 -5.73
CA VAL A 83 8.01 -1.06 -6.45
C VAL A 83 7.47 -0.63 -7.81
N LYS A 84 6.65 0.43 -7.84
CA LYS A 84 6.17 1.02 -9.09
C LYS A 84 7.29 1.56 -9.99
N GLY A 85 8.16 2.42 -9.47
CA GLY A 85 9.16 3.14 -10.24
C GLY A 85 10.15 2.23 -10.96
N MET A 86 10.54 1.13 -10.32
CA MET A 86 11.52 0.17 -10.85
C MET A 86 11.10 -0.40 -12.21
N THR A 87 9.80 -0.69 -12.39
CA THR A 87 9.34 -1.46 -13.56
C THR A 87 8.25 -0.79 -14.39
N ALA A 88 7.73 0.37 -13.97
CA ALA A 88 6.64 1.08 -14.68
C ALA A 88 6.93 1.36 -16.16
N ARG A 89 8.20 1.54 -16.55
CA ARG A 89 8.63 1.77 -17.94
C ARG A 89 9.64 0.74 -18.44
N HIS A 90 9.77 -0.40 -17.75
CA HIS A 90 10.72 -1.42 -18.16
C HIS A 90 10.25 -2.10 -19.45
N PRO A 91 11.01 -2.05 -20.55
CA PRO A 91 10.56 -2.55 -21.85
C PRO A 91 10.29 -4.05 -21.84
N ASP A 92 11.13 -4.82 -21.13
CA ASP A 92 11.06 -6.29 -21.12
C ASP A 92 10.06 -6.87 -20.11
N VAL A 93 9.52 -6.06 -19.19
CA VAL A 93 8.47 -6.51 -18.27
C VAL A 93 7.11 -6.43 -18.98
N PRO A 94 6.28 -7.49 -18.96
CA PRO A 94 4.96 -7.47 -19.58
C PRO A 94 4.10 -6.28 -19.10
N PRO A 95 3.41 -5.54 -19.99
CA PRO A 95 2.67 -4.34 -19.61
C PRO A 95 1.72 -4.48 -18.40
N PRO A 96 0.98 -5.59 -18.21
CA PRO A 96 0.11 -5.76 -17.04
C PRO A 96 0.84 -5.88 -15.70
N LEU A 97 2.12 -6.27 -15.70
CA LEU A 97 2.93 -6.48 -14.49
C LEU A 97 3.80 -5.26 -14.14
N ARG A 98 3.89 -4.27 -15.05
CA ARG A 98 4.73 -3.09 -14.84
C ARG A 98 4.27 -2.31 -13.61
N GLY A 99 5.19 -2.09 -12.70
CA GLY A 99 4.99 -1.34 -11.47
C GLY A 99 4.25 -2.09 -10.36
N THR A 100 4.20 -3.43 -10.43
CA THR A 100 3.61 -4.31 -9.41
C THR A 100 4.69 -5.15 -8.73
N PHE A 101 4.34 -5.87 -7.65
CA PHE A 101 5.23 -6.84 -7.01
C PHE A 101 5.68 -7.94 -7.98
N ALA A 102 4.79 -8.44 -8.85
CA ALA A 102 5.19 -9.45 -9.83
C ALA A 102 6.11 -8.88 -10.91
N GLY A 103 5.93 -7.61 -11.30
CA GLY A 103 6.87 -6.95 -12.20
C GLY A 103 8.24 -6.79 -11.57
N LEU A 104 8.34 -6.48 -10.27
CA LEU A 104 9.61 -6.43 -9.55
C LEU A 104 10.31 -7.80 -9.51
N ALA A 105 9.53 -8.88 -9.41
CA ALA A 105 10.02 -10.26 -9.43
C ALA A 105 10.21 -10.84 -10.84
N ASP A 106 10.01 -10.04 -11.90
CA ASP A 106 10.19 -10.48 -13.28
C ASP A 106 11.65 -10.89 -13.54
N PRO A 107 11.92 -12.00 -14.27
CA PRO A 107 13.27 -12.49 -14.51
C PRO A 107 14.24 -11.44 -15.06
N HIS A 108 13.77 -10.52 -15.91
CA HIS A 108 14.62 -9.46 -16.48
C HIS A 108 15.10 -8.46 -15.42
N VAL A 109 14.25 -8.17 -14.43
CA VAL A 109 14.56 -7.26 -13.31
C VAL A 109 15.50 -7.95 -12.33
N VAL A 110 15.24 -9.21 -12.01
CA VAL A 110 16.09 -10.01 -11.13
C VAL A 110 17.50 -10.15 -11.73
N ASP A 111 17.60 -10.50 -13.01
CA ASP A 111 18.86 -10.63 -13.75
C ASP A 111 19.63 -9.29 -13.81
N HIS A 112 18.93 -8.16 -13.96
CA HIS A 112 19.54 -6.83 -13.83
C HIS A 112 20.16 -6.61 -12.44
N LEU A 113 19.43 -6.89 -11.36
CA LEU A 113 19.90 -6.68 -9.99
C LEU A 113 21.06 -7.61 -9.63
N VAL A 114 21.01 -8.87 -10.07
CA VAL A 114 22.09 -9.84 -9.92
C VAL A 114 23.35 -9.37 -10.65
N ARG A 115 23.23 -8.93 -11.91
CA ARG A 115 24.37 -8.37 -12.65
C ARG A 115 24.94 -7.10 -12.04
N LEU A 116 24.09 -6.27 -11.43
CA LEU A 116 24.52 -5.07 -10.73
C LEU A 116 25.34 -5.41 -9.47
N GLY A 117 25.20 -6.62 -8.93
CA GLY A 117 25.92 -7.09 -7.74
C GLY A 117 25.24 -6.70 -6.43
N VAL A 118 23.96 -6.33 -6.47
CA VAL A 118 23.17 -6.02 -5.27
C VAL A 118 22.85 -7.30 -4.52
N THR A 119 22.89 -7.26 -3.19
CA THR A 119 22.57 -8.42 -2.35
C THR A 119 21.23 -8.29 -1.62
N ALA A 120 20.76 -7.07 -1.39
CA ALA A 120 19.47 -6.80 -0.75
C ALA A 120 18.76 -5.62 -1.41
N ILE A 121 17.44 -5.75 -1.59
CA ILE A 121 16.58 -4.66 -2.05
C ILE A 121 15.87 -4.08 -0.83
N GLU A 122 15.97 -2.76 -0.64
CA GLU A 122 15.18 -2.03 0.35
C GLU A 122 14.01 -1.35 -0.37
N LEU A 123 12.79 -1.77 -0.05
CA LEU A 123 11.60 -1.20 -0.68
C LEU A 123 11.14 0.03 0.07
N LEU A 124 10.81 1.09 -0.68
CA LEU A 124 9.94 2.15 -0.17
C LEU A 124 8.62 1.56 0.36
N PRO A 125 7.89 2.28 1.24
CA PRO A 125 6.72 1.77 1.94
C PRO A 125 5.77 0.90 1.11
N VAL A 126 5.61 -0.34 1.55
CA VAL A 126 4.72 -1.34 0.92
C VAL A 126 3.48 -1.67 1.74
N HIS A 127 3.31 -1.08 2.94
CA HIS A 127 2.08 -1.20 3.71
C HIS A 127 0.90 -0.58 2.95
N ALA A 128 -0.33 -0.95 3.28
CA ALA A 128 -1.50 -0.26 2.78
C ALA A 128 -1.46 1.21 3.25
N PHE A 129 -1.54 2.14 2.29
CA PHE A 129 -1.51 3.59 2.52
C PHE A 129 -2.57 4.29 1.66
N CYS A 130 -2.93 5.51 2.03
CA CYS A 130 -3.85 6.35 1.25
C CYS A 130 -3.15 7.59 0.69
N ASP A 131 -3.75 8.17 -0.35
CA ASP A 131 -3.35 9.48 -0.85
C ASP A 131 -3.99 10.56 0.04
N ASP A 132 -3.23 11.53 0.52
CA ASP A 132 -3.77 12.60 1.34
C ASP A 132 -4.83 13.44 0.62
N ARG A 133 -5.87 13.88 1.36
CA ARG A 133 -6.98 14.67 0.79
C ARG A 133 -6.50 15.88 -0.02
N HIS A 134 -5.51 16.61 0.49
CA HIS A 134 -4.98 17.80 -0.16
C HIS A 134 -4.21 17.49 -1.45
N LEU A 135 -3.59 16.30 -1.56
CA LEU A 135 -2.97 15.83 -2.80
C LEU A 135 -4.04 15.49 -3.83
N VAL A 136 -5.05 14.73 -3.43
CA VAL A 136 -6.15 14.32 -4.32
C VAL A 136 -6.91 15.53 -4.87
N GLN A 137 -7.18 16.55 -4.05
CA GLN A 137 -7.80 17.80 -4.48
C GLN A 137 -6.99 18.57 -5.54
N ARG A 138 -5.68 18.34 -5.61
CA ARG A 138 -4.77 18.92 -6.61
C ARG A 138 -4.51 17.99 -7.80
N GLY A 139 -5.20 16.86 -7.89
CA GLY A 139 -4.94 15.83 -8.91
C GLY A 139 -3.61 15.09 -8.72
N LEU A 140 -3.02 15.17 -7.53
CA LEU A 140 -1.77 14.50 -7.16
C LEU A 140 -2.05 13.20 -6.41
N ARG A 141 -1.00 12.38 -6.25
CA ARG A 141 -1.04 11.13 -5.49
C ARG A 141 0.16 11.03 -4.56
N ASN A 142 0.02 10.31 -3.46
CA ASN A 142 1.14 9.89 -2.63
C ASN A 142 1.89 8.79 -3.38
N TYR A 143 3.03 9.16 -3.95
CA TYR A 143 3.88 8.22 -4.68
C TYR A 143 4.65 7.33 -3.72
N TRP A 144 5.36 7.93 -2.75
CA TRP A 144 6.27 7.22 -1.84
C TRP A 144 5.58 6.30 -0.83
N GLY A 145 4.35 6.59 -0.42
CA GLY A 145 3.57 5.71 0.45
C GLY A 145 3.81 5.86 1.96
N TYR A 146 4.52 6.90 2.41
CA TYR A 146 4.72 7.23 3.83
C TYR A 146 3.46 7.77 4.53
N ASN A 147 2.33 7.04 4.42
CA ASN A 147 1.05 7.36 5.07
C ASN A 147 0.24 6.07 5.32
N SER A 148 0.80 5.16 6.13
CA SER A 148 0.23 3.83 6.35
C SER A 148 -1.11 3.87 7.08
N ILE A 149 -2.09 3.12 6.56
CA ILE A 149 -3.41 2.89 7.16
C ILE A 149 -3.63 1.42 7.56
N GLY A 150 -2.74 0.51 7.16
CA GLY A 150 -2.77 -0.90 7.55
C GLY A 150 -1.37 -1.50 7.55
N PHE A 151 -0.84 -1.83 8.73
CA PHE A 151 0.54 -2.31 8.91
C PHE A 151 0.76 -3.76 8.47
N PHE A 152 -0.31 -4.54 8.35
CA PHE A 152 -0.24 -5.96 7.97
C PHE A 152 -0.74 -6.25 6.57
N ALA A 153 -1.28 -5.25 5.89
CA ALA A 153 -1.76 -5.38 4.52
C ALA A 153 -0.73 -4.76 3.56
N PRO A 154 -0.37 -5.42 2.45
CA PRO A 154 0.41 -4.80 1.41
C PRO A 154 -0.43 -3.72 0.69
N ALA A 155 0.24 -2.74 0.07
CA ALA A 155 -0.40 -1.69 -0.71
C ALA A 155 -1.19 -2.30 -1.89
N PRO A 156 -2.53 -2.19 -1.92
CA PRO A 156 -3.33 -2.83 -2.97
C PRO A 156 -2.97 -2.38 -4.38
N ARG A 157 -2.50 -1.13 -4.52
CA ARG A 157 -2.07 -0.55 -5.81
C ARG A 157 -0.81 -1.17 -6.41
N TYR A 158 -0.06 -1.98 -5.66
CA TYR A 158 1.12 -2.69 -6.16
C TYR A 158 0.85 -4.19 -6.38
N LEU A 159 -0.36 -4.68 -6.07
CA LEU A 159 -0.76 -6.03 -6.41
C LEU A 159 -0.93 -6.18 -7.92
N SER A 160 -0.60 -7.36 -8.45
CA SER A 160 -0.78 -7.65 -9.87
C SER A 160 -2.25 -7.82 -10.23
N PRO A 161 -2.65 -7.53 -11.49
CA PRO A 161 -4.01 -7.80 -11.95
C PRO A 161 -4.38 -9.27 -11.74
N GLY A 162 -5.53 -9.54 -11.11
CA GLY A 162 -5.99 -10.90 -10.84
C GLY A 162 -5.30 -11.62 -9.68
N ALA A 163 -4.39 -10.96 -8.95
CA ALA A 163 -3.96 -11.44 -7.66
C ALA A 163 -5.13 -11.28 -6.66
N ASP A 164 -5.64 -12.39 -6.15
CA ASP A 164 -6.57 -12.38 -5.01
C ASP A 164 -5.77 -11.94 -3.77
N PRO A 165 -6.24 -10.96 -2.98
CA PRO A 165 -5.62 -10.57 -1.72
C PRO A 165 -5.40 -11.71 -0.70
#